data_AF-A0AAV4XCX4-F1
#
_entry.id   AF-A0AAV4XCX4-F1
#
_cell.length_a   1.000
_cell.length_b   1.000
_cell.length_c   1.000
_cell.angle_alpha   90.00
_cell.angle_beta   90.00
_cell.angle_gamma   90.00
#
_symmetry.space_group_name_H-M   'P 1'
#
loop_
_entity.id
_entity.type
_entity.pdbx_description
1 polymer ?
#
loop_
_entity_poly.entity_id
_entity_poly.type
_entity_poly.pdbx_seq_one_letter_code
_entity_poly.pdbx_strand_id
1 'polypeptide(L)'
;MGHACGHNLIAEIGLAAGVAVKAVMEQDLSICGKVVVLGTPAEEGGGGKIKLIDNGAFLDIDAALMAHPQMNNILYPLILDMAWVVVTFKMKNGLDPWENANANDAAVACYNNVTILRNSFNPRWRVSGIIEKTAKTTDCLLECDFHDNSKSAYRGMIANKKMATVFAKHAETKGIEFQDNNTRICESVVSTDMGNVSHVVPSIHPEYFIGAQFPNVNHTPGFTAVAGSSKAQGYSLKIAECMALTVLDLMMDPDLLTKVKIEFEANPNRSYHKYCRQAGK
;
A
#
# COMPACT_ATOMS: atom_id res chain seq x y z
N MET A 1 -12.06 1.41 -16.10
CA MET A 1 -12.68 1.28 -14.77
C MET A 1 -12.51 2.61 -14.05
N GLY A 2 -13.49 3.05 -13.24
CA GLY A 2 -13.39 4.28 -12.46
C GLY A 2 -12.57 4.07 -11.18
N HIS A 3 -12.95 4.71 -10.07
CA HIS A 3 -12.33 4.50 -8.75
C HIS A 3 -12.71 3.15 -8.12
N ALA A 4 -12.34 2.04 -8.78
CA ALA A 4 -12.64 0.69 -8.37
C ALA A 4 -11.86 0.22 -7.13
N CYS A 5 -10.83 0.97 -6.71
CA CYS A 5 -10.12 0.79 -5.44
C CYS A 5 -10.56 1.81 -4.37
N GLY A 6 -11.52 2.70 -4.69
CA GLY A 6 -12.06 3.70 -3.76
C GLY A 6 -11.10 4.87 -3.45
N HIS A 7 -10.11 5.13 -4.31
CA HIS A 7 -9.15 6.23 -4.11
C HIS A 7 -9.78 7.63 -4.01
N ASN A 8 -11.00 7.81 -4.53
CA ASN A 8 -11.79 9.03 -4.30
C ASN A 8 -12.09 9.22 -2.81
N LEU A 9 -12.49 8.16 -2.10
CA LEU A 9 -12.78 8.20 -0.67
C LEU A 9 -11.50 8.35 0.16
N ILE A 10 -10.39 7.71 -0.23
CA ILE A 10 -9.09 7.88 0.44
C ILE A 10 -8.64 9.34 0.40
N ALA A 11 -8.76 9.99 -0.76
CA ALA A 11 -8.43 11.40 -0.90
C ALA A 11 -9.36 12.29 -0.05
N GLU A 12 -10.66 11.97 -0.04
CA GLU A 12 -11.67 12.68 0.72
C GLU A 12 -11.42 12.63 2.23
N ILE A 13 -11.22 11.43 2.81
CA ILE A 13 -11.01 11.29 4.25
C ILE A 13 -9.70 11.93 4.72
N GLY A 14 -8.64 11.86 3.90
CA GLY A 14 -7.36 12.49 4.21
C GLY A 14 -7.47 14.01 4.26
N LEU A 15 -8.18 14.60 3.29
CA LEU A 15 -8.43 16.04 3.27
C LEU A 15 -9.36 16.46 4.42
N ALA A 16 -10.45 15.73 4.65
CA ALA A 16 -11.41 16.02 5.72
C ALA A 16 -10.75 15.96 7.10
N ALA A 17 -9.92 14.95 7.36
CA ALA A 17 -9.15 14.85 8.60
C ALA A 17 -8.19 16.03 8.77
N GLY A 18 -7.44 16.40 7.72
CA GLY A 18 -6.53 17.54 7.77
C GLY A 18 -7.23 18.88 8.04
N VAL A 19 -8.39 19.10 7.40
CA VAL A 19 -9.22 20.31 7.64
C VAL A 19 -9.76 20.32 9.07
N ALA A 20 -10.22 19.18 9.60
CA ALA A 20 -10.73 19.09 10.96
C ALA A 20 -9.63 19.39 12.00
N VAL A 21 -8.44 18.79 11.85
CA VAL A 21 -7.29 19.07 12.73
C VAL A 21 -6.92 20.54 12.69
N LYS A 22 -6.82 21.13 11.48
CA LYS A 22 -6.54 22.56 11.31
C LYS A 22 -7.55 23.42 12.07
N ALA A 23 -8.85 23.14 11.92
CA ALA A 23 -9.90 23.92 12.56
C ALA A 23 -9.80 23.89 14.10
N VAL A 24 -9.40 22.76 14.68
CA VAL A 24 -9.15 22.64 16.13
C VAL A 24 -7.91 23.42 16.54
N MET A 25 -6.80 23.32 15.80
CA MET A 25 -5.57 24.08 16.07
C MET A 25 -5.78 25.60 15.98
N GLU A 26 -6.66 26.08 15.11
CA GLU A 26 -7.00 27.51 15.02
C GLU A 26 -7.84 28.00 16.20
N GLN A 27 -8.57 27.10 16.89
CA GLN A 27 -9.36 27.42 18.07
C GLN A 27 -8.57 27.28 19.38
N ASP A 28 -7.65 26.31 19.44
CA ASP A 28 -6.80 26.05 20.60
C ASP A 28 -5.32 26.22 20.23
N LEU A 29 -4.80 27.42 20.48
CA LEU A 29 -3.41 27.79 20.21
C LEU A 29 -2.39 27.08 21.11
N SER A 30 -2.83 26.30 22.10
CA SER A 30 -1.93 25.46 22.91
C SER A 30 -1.48 24.20 22.16
N ILE A 31 -2.20 23.81 21.11
CA ILE A 31 -1.86 22.66 20.26
C ILE A 31 -0.75 23.07 19.28
N CYS A 32 0.47 22.74 19.62
CA CYS A 32 1.65 22.98 18.79
C CYS A 32 1.86 21.84 17.78
N GLY A 33 2.20 22.17 16.54
CA GLY A 33 2.59 21.17 15.54
C GLY A 33 2.29 21.60 14.11
N LYS A 34 2.39 20.64 13.20
CA LYS A 34 2.10 20.82 11.77
C LYS A 34 1.30 19.61 11.28
N VAL A 35 0.14 19.86 10.68
CA VAL A 35 -0.61 18.85 9.93
C VAL A 35 -0.30 19.00 8.44
N VAL A 36 -0.01 17.89 7.76
CA VAL A 36 0.30 17.87 6.32
C VAL A 36 -0.62 16.87 5.63
N VAL A 37 -1.34 17.33 4.60
CA VAL A 37 -2.10 16.45 3.70
C VAL A 37 -1.27 16.26 2.43
N LEU A 38 -0.74 15.05 2.24
CA LEU A 38 0.08 14.70 1.07
C LEU A 38 -0.78 14.03 0.00
N GLY A 39 -0.83 14.61 -1.20
CA GLY A 39 -1.38 13.96 -2.38
C GLY A 39 -0.39 12.92 -2.92
N THR A 40 -0.79 11.64 -2.93
CA THR A 40 0.10 10.53 -3.31
C THR A 40 -0.40 9.82 -4.58
N PRO A 41 0.03 10.25 -5.79
CA PRO A 41 -0.47 9.68 -7.04
C PRO A 41 0.08 8.27 -7.31
N ALA A 42 -0.50 7.59 -8.31
CA ALA A 42 0.07 6.38 -8.93
C ALA A 42 0.32 5.16 -8.02
N GLU A 43 -0.49 4.98 -6.98
CA GLU A 43 -0.38 3.83 -6.06
C GLU A 43 -0.65 2.47 -6.74
N GLU A 44 -1.44 2.41 -7.82
CA GLU A 44 -1.81 1.17 -8.52
C GLU A 44 -0.67 0.47 -9.30
N GLY A 45 0.56 1.01 -9.23
CA GLY A 45 1.74 0.39 -9.85
C GLY A 45 2.91 1.33 -10.12
N GLY A 46 2.70 2.65 -10.00
CA GLY A 46 3.73 3.65 -10.23
C GLY A 46 4.54 4.03 -8.98
N GLY A 47 4.10 3.61 -7.78
CA GLY A 47 4.77 3.85 -6.51
C GLY A 47 5.03 5.33 -6.21
N GLY A 48 4.01 6.18 -6.30
CA GLY A 48 4.19 7.62 -6.09
C GLY A 48 4.68 7.98 -4.69
N LYS A 49 4.29 7.24 -3.64
CA LYS A 49 4.84 7.45 -2.29
C LYS A 49 6.33 7.15 -2.23
N ILE A 50 6.81 6.17 -2.99
CA ILE A 50 8.24 5.84 -3.10
C ILE A 50 9.00 7.01 -3.72
N LYS A 51 8.47 7.59 -4.79
CA LYS A 51 9.04 8.80 -5.41
C LYS A 51 9.02 9.99 -4.45
N LEU A 52 7.97 10.16 -3.66
CA LEU A 52 7.88 11.22 -2.66
C LEU A 52 8.91 11.04 -1.54
N ILE A 53 9.07 9.82 -1.03
CA ILE A 53 10.15 9.45 -0.09
C ILE A 53 11.50 9.77 -0.72
N ASP A 54 11.69 9.41 -2.00
CA ASP A 54 12.92 9.66 -2.74
C ASP A 54 13.27 11.14 -2.89
N ASN A 55 12.27 12.01 -2.86
CA ASN A 55 12.43 13.47 -2.94
C ASN A 55 12.34 14.15 -1.56
N GLY A 56 12.38 13.39 -0.46
CA GLY A 56 12.47 13.93 0.89
C GLY A 56 11.16 14.43 1.49
N ALA A 57 10.00 14.10 0.90
CA ALA A 57 8.68 14.57 1.37
C ALA A 57 8.28 14.08 2.78
N PHE A 58 9.01 13.13 3.34
CA PHE A 58 8.77 12.54 4.66
C PHE A 58 9.87 12.86 5.68
N LEU A 59 10.84 13.74 5.35
CA LEU A 59 11.97 14.04 6.24
C LEU A 59 11.54 14.76 7.53
N ASP A 60 10.48 15.57 7.48
CA ASP A 60 9.92 16.34 8.60
C ASP A 60 8.59 15.78 9.12
N ILE A 61 8.29 14.50 8.83
CA ILE A 61 7.04 13.84 9.23
C ILE A 61 7.30 12.89 10.41
N ASP A 62 6.59 13.11 11.53
CA ASP A 62 6.73 12.29 12.74
C ASP A 62 5.88 11.02 12.75
N ALA A 63 4.75 11.03 12.04
CA ALA A 63 3.83 9.91 11.89
C ALA A 63 2.94 10.10 10.65
N ALA A 64 2.49 9.01 10.03
CA ALA A 64 1.62 9.04 8.85
C ALA A 64 0.37 8.15 9.04
N LEU A 65 -0.80 8.68 8.67
CA LEU A 65 -2.07 7.99 8.77
C LEU A 65 -2.76 7.98 7.39
N MET A 66 -3.29 6.83 7.00
CA MET A 66 -4.15 6.65 5.83
C MET A 66 -5.15 5.55 6.17
N ALA A 67 -6.34 5.53 5.58
CA ALA A 67 -7.26 4.41 5.69
C ALA A 67 -7.81 4.03 4.32
N HIS A 68 -8.16 2.75 4.13
CA HIS A 68 -8.54 2.21 2.84
C HIS A 68 -9.99 1.69 2.83
N PRO A 69 -10.83 2.11 1.88
CA PRO A 69 -12.18 1.59 1.78
C PRO A 69 -12.19 0.13 1.33
N GLN A 70 -13.01 -0.68 1.97
CA GLN A 70 -13.11 -2.12 1.80
C GLN A 70 -14.52 -2.63 2.10
N MET A 71 -14.73 -3.94 1.93
CA MET A 71 -15.95 -4.64 2.38
C MET A 71 -15.94 -5.03 3.86
N ASN A 72 -14.82 -4.82 4.58
CA ASN A 72 -14.67 -5.12 5.99
C ASN A 72 -13.90 -4.00 6.70
N ASN A 73 -14.02 -3.94 8.02
CA ASN A 73 -13.11 -3.16 8.86
C ASN A 73 -11.96 -4.07 9.33
N ILE A 74 -10.72 -3.73 8.99
CA ILE A 74 -9.53 -4.46 9.44
C ILE A 74 -8.51 -3.45 9.95
N LEU A 75 -8.06 -3.59 11.19
CA LEU A 75 -7.09 -2.66 11.76
C LEU A 75 -5.68 -2.94 11.27
N TYR A 76 -5.34 -4.23 11.11
CA TYR A 76 -4.04 -4.74 10.71
C TYR A 76 -4.15 -5.60 9.43
N PRO A 77 -4.50 -5.00 8.27
CA PRO A 77 -4.58 -5.76 7.02
C PRO A 77 -3.22 -6.35 6.63
N LEU A 78 -3.24 -7.56 6.06
CA LEU A 78 -2.03 -8.22 5.56
C LEU A 78 -1.61 -7.62 4.20
N ILE A 79 -0.66 -6.68 4.26
CA ILE A 79 -0.10 -6.04 3.09
C ILE A 79 1.28 -6.63 2.81
N LEU A 80 1.46 -7.24 1.63
CA LEU A 80 2.67 -7.95 1.25
C LEU A 80 3.65 -7.10 0.42
N ASP A 81 4.93 -7.45 0.53
CA ASP A 81 5.95 -7.05 -0.44
C ASP A 81 5.57 -7.52 -1.85
N MET A 82 5.84 -6.66 -2.84
CA MET A 82 5.61 -6.96 -4.24
C MET A 82 6.77 -6.44 -5.07
N ALA A 83 7.33 -7.32 -5.91
CA ALA A 83 8.34 -6.96 -6.89
C ALA A 83 7.89 -7.37 -8.29
N TRP A 84 8.28 -6.57 -9.28
CA TRP A 84 8.02 -6.83 -10.69
C TRP A 84 9.29 -7.38 -11.33
N VAL A 85 9.16 -8.52 -12.00
CA VAL A 85 10.26 -9.16 -12.73
C VAL A 85 9.87 -9.26 -14.19
N VAL A 86 10.72 -8.72 -15.08
CA VAL A 86 10.53 -8.80 -16.54
C VAL A 86 11.62 -9.68 -17.10
N VAL A 87 11.22 -10.79 -17.71
CA VAL A 87 12.17 -11.74 -18.34
C VAL A 87 12.02 -11.63 -19.86
N THR A 88 13.11 -11.26 -20.54
CA THR A 88 13.17 -11.17 -22.01
C THR A 88 13.98 -12.33 -22.57
N PHE A 89 13.48 -13.03 -23.59
CA PHE A 89 14.16 -14.18 -24.21
C PHE A 89 14.76 -13.82 -25.59
N LYS A 90 16.02 -14.26 -25.90
CA LYS A 90 16.62 -14.15 -27.27
C LYS A 90 16.13 -15.24 -28.16
N MET A 91 15.96 -14.88 -29.43
CA MET A 91 16.07 -15.84 -30.51
C MET A 91 17.52 -15.83 -31.02
N LYS A 92 18.04 -16.99 -31.42
CA LYS A 92 19.25 -17.09 -32.23
C LYS A 92 18.87 -17.71 -33.56
N ASN A 93 19.32 -17.13 -34.66
CA ASN A 93 19.14 -17.68 -36.00
C ASN A 93 20.49 -18.20 -36.51
N GLY A 94 20.53 -19.42 -37.00
CA GLY A 94 21.60 -19.97 -37.82
C GLY A 94 21.11 -20.28 -39.22
N LEU A 95 22.00 -20.77 -40.06
CA LEU A 95 21.66 -21.14 -41.44
C LEU A 95 20.80 -22.39 -41.47
N ASP A 96 21.07 -23.31 -40.54
CA ASP A 96 20.35 -24.56 -40.39
C ASP A 96 19.39 -24.52 -39.18
N PRO A 97 18.22 -25.20 -39.25
CA PRO A 97 17.22 -25.16 -38.19
C PRO A 97 17.70 -25.54 -36.79
N TRP A 98 18.69 -26.44 -36.65
CA TRP A 98 19.22 -26.88 -35.35
C TRP A 98 20.20 -25.90 -34.70
N GLU A 99 20.66 -24.89 -35.44
CA GLU A 99 21.47 -23.80 -34.90
C GLU A 99 20.59 -22.71 -34.26
N ASN A 100 19.27 -22.78 -34.48
CA ASN A 100 18.31 -21.81 -33.98
C ASN A 100 18.00 -22.03 -32.48
N ALA A 101 17.84 -20.93 -31.74
CA ALA A 101 17.27 -20.94 -30.40
C ALA A 101 15.94 -20.19 -30.41
N ASN A 102 14.84 -20.84 -30.03
CA ASN A 102 13.51 -20.26 -30.11
C ASN A 102 13.11 -19.54 -28.81
N ALA A 103 12.96 -18.21 -28.90
CA ALA A 103 12.53 -17.38 -27.77
C ALA A 103 11.12 -17.71 -27.25
N ASN A 104 10.21 -18.11 -28.14
CA ASN A 104 8.84 -18.45 -27.77
C ASN A 104 8.79 -19.75 -26.96
N ASP A 105 9.53 -20.76 -27.41
CA ASP A 105 9.60 -22.04 -26.69
C ASP A 105 10.27 -21.85 -25.32
N ALA A 106 11.31 -21.01 -25.24
CA ALA A 106 11.95 -20.65 -23.98
C ALA A 106 10.98 -19.93 -23.02
N ALA A 107 10.17 -18.98 -23.52
CA ALA A 107 9.17 -18.27 -22.72
C ALA A 107 8.08 -19.21 -22.20
N VAL A 108 7.57 -20.12 -23.05
CA VAL A 108 6.57 -21.13 -22.66
C VAL A 108 7.16 -22.11 -21.63
N ALA A 109 8.38 -22.59 -21.85
CA ALA A 109 9.07 -23.46 -20.90
C ALA A 109 9.28 -22.77 -19.55
N CYS A 110 9.70 -21.49 -19.56
CA CYS A 110 9.84 -20.71 -18.34
C CYS A 110 8.51 -20.55 -17.60
N TYR A 111 7.44 -20.17 -18.30
CA TYR A 111 6.10 -20.03 -17.70
C TYR A 111 5.62 -21.33 -17.05
N ASN A 112 5.80 -22.46 -17.74
CA ASN A 112 5.45 -23.78 -17.23
C ASN A 112 6.30 -24.15 -16.01
N ASN A 113 7.61 -23.93 -16.06
CA ASN A 113 8.52 -24.22 -14.95
C ASN A 113 8.21 -23.37 -13.71
N VAL A 114 7.91 -22.08 -13.88
CA VAL A 114 7.46 -21.21 -12.77
C VAL A 114 6.15 -21.73 -12.19
N THR A 115 5.20 -22.14 -13.03
CA THR A 115 3.91 -22.69 -12.57
C THR A 115 4.09 -24.00 -11.79
N ILE A 116 5.01 -24.87 -12.22
CA ILE A 116 5.34 -26.11 -11.49
C ILE A 116 6.04 -25.79 -10.16
N LEU A 117 7.00 -24.85 -10.18
CA LEU A 117 7.77 -24.44 -9.01
C LEU A 117 6.88 -23.91 -7.87
N ARG A 118 5.72 -23.33 -8.19
CA ARG A 118 4.73 -22.85 -7.19
C ARG A 118 4.30 -23.94 -6.20
N ASN A 119 4.34 -25.22 -6.58
CA ASN A 119 4.02 -26.33 -5.68
C ASN A 119 5.01 -26.47 -4.52
N SER A 120 6.21 -25.91 -4.64
CA SER A 120 7.26 -25.91 -3.61
C SER A 120 7.42 -24.57 -2.90
N PHE A 121 6.58 -23.58 -3.20
CA PHE A 121 6.64 -22.28 -2.55
C PHE A 121 6.06 -22.33 -1.14
N ASN A 122 6.53 -21.40 -0.30
CA ASN A 122 5.83 -21.09 0.93
C ASN A 122 4.36 -20.75 0.59
N PRO A 123 3.36 -21.30 1.30
CA PRO A 123 1.94 -21.03 1.04
C PRO A 123 1.52 -19.56 1.11
N ARG A 124 2.38 -18.66 1.60
CA ARG A 124 2.16 -17.21 1.61
C ARG A 124 2.73 -16.48 0.39
N TRP A 125 3.57 -17.12 -0.40
CA TRP A 125 4.15 -16.51 -1.59
C TRP A 125 3.22 -16.65 -2.79
N ARG A 126 3.19 -15.62 -3.62
CA ARG A 126 2.40 -15.58 -4.84
C ARG A 126 3.31 -15.16 -5.98
N VAL A 127 3.20 -15.87 -7.10
CA VAL A 127 3.78 -15.46 -8.37
C VAL A 127 2.70 -15.60 -9.43
N SER A 128 2.53 -14.55 -10.22
CA SER A 128 1.68 -14.54 -11.39
C SER A 128 2.49 -13.94 -12.53
N GLY A 129 2.26 -14.42 -13.74
CA GLY A 129 2.99 -13.97 -14.91
C GLY A 129 2.11 -14.05 -16.15
N ILE A 130 2.46 -13.27 -17.15
CA ILE A 130 1.87 -13.31 -18.48
C ILE A 130 3.00 -13.28 -19.51
N ILE A 131 2.75 -13.85 -20.68
CA ILE A 131 3.62 -13.66 -21.84
C ILE A 131 3.06 -12.44 -22.59
N GLU A 132 3.66 -11.26 -22.38
CA GLU A 132 3.13 -10.00 -22.93
C GLU A 132 3.31 -9.89 -24.45
N LYS A 133 4.44 -10.40 -24.96
CA LYS A 133 4.81 -10.31 -26.37
C LYS A 133 5.38 -11.64 -26.83
N THR A 134 4.92 -12.10 -27.99
CA THR A 134 5.54 -13.18 -28.75
C THR A 134 6.31 -12.57 -29.91
N ALA A 135 7.41 -13.21 -30.33
CA ALA A 135 8.21 -12.72 -31.45
C ALA A 135 7.34 -12.68 -32.71
N LYS A 136 7.17 -11.48 -33.30
CA LYS A 136 6.43 -11.29 -34.57
C LYS A 136 7.31 -11.53 -35.80
N THR A 137 8.63 -11.42 -35.67
CA THR A 137 9.66 -11.72 -36.69
C THR A 137 11.05 -11.76 -36.03
N THR A 138 12.03 -12.26 -36.78
CA THR A 138 13.32 -12.92 -36.46
C THR A 138 14.34 -12.27 -35.51
N ASP A 139 14.08 -11.16 -34.82
CA ASP A 139 15.11 -10.52 -33.99
C ASP A 139 14.67 -10.34 -32.55
N CYS A 140 15.37 -10.95 -31.58
CA CYS A 140 15.20 -10.65 -30.16
C CYS A 140 16.48 -10.81 -29.35
N LEU A 141 16.72 -9.85 -28.43
CA LEU A 141 17.82 -9.75 -27.45
C LEU A 141 17.36 -10.02 -25.95
N LEU A 142 17.52 -11.20 -25.30
CA LEU A 142 17.89 -11.55 -23.87
C LEU A 142 18.74 -10.51 -23.18
N GLU A 143 18.02 -9.74 -22.42
CA GLU A 143 18.48 -9.05 -21.24
C GLU A 143 17.57 -9.54 -20.12
N CYS A 144 18.17 -10.08 -19.06
CA CYS A 144 17.41 -10.41 -17.86
C CYS A 144 17.48 -9.18 -16.96
N ASP A 145 16.45 -8.32 -16.98
CA ASP A 145 16.31 -7.28 -15.98
C ASP A 145 15.50 -7.83 -14.81
N PHE A 146 16.18 -8.08 -13.68
CA PHE A 146 15.53 -8.60 -12.48
C PHE A 146 14.70 -7.54 -11.74
N HIS A 147 14.55 -6.34 -12.30
CA HIS A 147 13.59 -5.33 -11.88
C HIS A 147 13.01 -4.63 -13.10
N ASP A 148 11.68 -4.57 -13.22
CA ASP A 148 11.09 -3.54 -14.08
C ASP A 148 11.39 -2.17 -13.48
N ASN A 149 12.41 -1.48 -13.96
CA ASN A 149 12.78 -0.14 -13.47
C ASN A 149 11.66 0.91 -13.70
N SER A 150 10.62 0.59 -14.48
CA SER A 150 9.43 1.44 -14.62
C SER A 150 8.41 1.26 -13.49
N LYS A 151 8.52 0.18 -12.70
CA LYS A 151 7.62 -0.15 -11.58
C LYS A 151 8.37 -0.24 -10.27
N SER A 152 7.86 0.45 -9.27
CA SER A 152 8.47 0.47 -7.95
C SER A 152 8.12 -0.81 -7.18
N ALA A 153 9.09 -1.39 -6.48
CA ALA A 153 8.84 -2.49 -5.56
C ALA A 153 8.10 -2.00 -4.30
N TYR A 154 7.00 -2.67 -3.95
CA TYR A 154 6.24 -2.36 -2.75
C TYR A 154 6.78 -3.17 -1.59
N ARG A 155 6.75 -2.56 -0.42
CA ARG A 155 7.14 -3.23 0.81
C ARG A 155 5.93 -3.67 1.61
N GLY A 156 6.08 -4.74 2.38
CA GLY A 156 5.07 -5.13 3.35
C GLY A 156 4.82 -4.03 4.39
N MET A 157 3.58 -3.90 4.87
CA MET A 157 3.25 -2.86 5.85
C MET A 157 3.77 -3.20 7.25
N ILE A 158 4.40 -2.22 7.90
CA ILE A 158 4.71 -2.24 9.33
C ILE A 158 3.74 -1.31 10.05
N ALA A 159 2.61 -1.86 10.50
CA ALA A 159 1.63 -1.09 11.27
C ALA A 159 2.17 -0.76 12.67
N ASN A 160 2.13 0.52 13.05
CA ASN A 160 2.44 0.96 14.41
C ASN A 160 1.27 0.66 15.34
N LYS A 161 1.45 -0.27 16.28
CA LYS A 161 0.38 -0.80 17.14
C LYS A 161 -0.09 0.22 18.17
N LYS A 162 0.81 1.05 18.74
CA LYS A 162 0.39 2.12 19.65
C LYS A 162 -0.55 3.10 18.95
N MET A 163 -0.18 3.54 17.75
CA MET A 163 -1.01 4.45 16.96
C MET A 163 -2.32 3.79 16.49
N ALA A 164 -2.26 2.55 16.01
CA ALA A 164 -3.45 1.79 15.62
C ALA A 164 -4.41 1.58 16.79
N THR A 165 -3.91 1.37 18.01
CA THR A 165 -4.72 1.23 19.23
C THR A 165 -5.50 2.51 19.53
N VAL A 166 -4.88 3.68 19.35
CA VAL A 166 -5.56 4.97 19.55
C VAL A 166 -6.64 5.17 18.50
N PHE A 167 -6.33 4.91 17.23
CA PHE A 167 -7.30 4.95 16.14
C PHE A 167 -8.50 4.01 16.41
N ALA A 168 -8.23 2.80 16.90
CA ALA A 168 -9.26 1.82 17.19
C ALA A 168 -10.21 2.29 18.30
N LYS A 169 -9.69 2.87 19.39
CA LYS A 169 -10.53 3.45 20.46
C LYS A 169 -11.50 4.49 19.91
N HIS A 170 -11.03 5.40 19.06
CA HIS A 170 -11.92 6.39 18.42
C HIS A 170 -12.96 5.73 17.53
N ALA A 171 -12.57 4.72 16.75
CA ALA A 171 -13.49 3.98 15.88
C ALA A 171 -14.57 3.20 16.68
N GLU A 172 -14.21 2.58 17.80
CA GLU A 172 -15.12 1.88 18.69
C GLU A 172 -16.21 2.81 19.24
N THR A 173 -15.86 4.05 19.64
CA THR A 173 -16.86 5.04 20.08
C THR A 173 -17.87 5.42 18.99
N LYS A 174 -17.55 5.15 17.72
CA LYS A 174 -18.41 5.39 16.55
C LYS A 174 -19.17 4.14 16.09
N GLY A 175 -19.08 3.05 16.86
CA GLY A 175 -19.69 1.76 16.57
C GLY A 175 -19.00 1.00 15.44
N ILE A 176 -17.70 1.22 15.22
CA ILE A 176 -16.91 0.48 14.24
C ILE A 176 -16.21 -0.67 14.97
N GLU A 177 -16.54 -1.89 14.55
CA GLU A 177 -15.89 -3.11 15.04
C GLU A 177 -14.91 -3.63 13.98
N PHE A 178 -13.69 -3.95 14.41
CA PHE A 178 -12.67 -4.52 13.54
C PHE A 178 -12.68 -6.05 13.59
N GLN A 179 -12.38 -6.66 12.45
CA GLN A 179 -12.46 -8.11 12.25
C GLN A 179 -11.08 -8.80 12.24
N ASP A 180 -10.09 -8.24 12.92
CA ASP A 180 -8.70 -8.75 12.92
C ASP A 180 -8.56 -10.21 13.38
N ASN A 181 -9.52 -10.71 14.18
CA ASN A 181 -9.55 -12.10 14.63
C ASN A 181 -10.07 -13.08 13.56
N ASN A 182 -10.62 -12.58 12.46
CA ASN A 182 -11.14 -13.40 11.36
C ASN A 182 -10.03 -13.68 10.33
N THR A 183 -9.34 -14.80 10.52
CA THR A 183 -8.20 -15.19 9.68
C THR A 183 -8.56 -15.34 8.20
N ARG A 184 -9.78 -15.75 7.86
CA ARG A 184 -10.21 -15.87 6.45
C ARG A 184 -10.30 -14.53 5.73
N ILE A 185 -10.64 -13.48 6.46
CA ILE A 185 -10.74 -12.12 5.92
C ILE A 185 -9.37 -11.46 5.90
N CYS A 186 -8.60 -11.62 6.98
CA CYS A 186 -7.28 -11.00 7.14
C CYS A 186 -6.18 -11.65 6.27
N GLU A 187 -6.42 -12.85 5.74
CA GLU A 187 -5.53 -13.49 4.74
C GLU A 187 -5.77 -12.99 3.30
N SER A 188 -6.74 -12.09 3.08
CA SER A 188 -6.86 -11.38 1.81
C SER A 188 -5.62 -10.51 1.61
N VAL A 189 -4.87 -10.80 0.54
CA VAL A 189 -3.57 -10.19 0.27
C VAL A 189 -3.75 -8.92 -0.55
N VAL A 190 -3.18 -7.82 -0.07
CA VAL A 190 -3.09 -6.55 -0.79
C VAL A 190 -1.62 -6.10 -0.84
N SER A 191 -1.26 -5.24 -1.80
CA SER A 191 0.05 -4.59 -1.85
C SER A 191 -0.17 -3.10 -2.10
N THR A 192 0.55 -2.25 -1.38
CA THR A 192 0.45 -0.79 -1.52
C THR A 192 1.78 -0.10 -1.22
N ASP A 193 2.04 1.03 -1.88
CA ASP A 193 3.22 1.85 -1.60
C ASP A 193 3.15 2.58 -0.24
N MET A 194 2.02 2.49 0.49
CA MET A 194 1.94 2.88 1.91
C MET A 194 2.83 1.99 2.79
N GLY A 195 3.08 0.74 2.38
CA GLY A 195 4.05 -0.12 3.05
C GLY A 195 5.44 0.50 3.05
N ASN A 196 5.86 1.14 1.96
CA ASN A 196 7.14 1.86 1.89
C ASN A 196 7.19 3.05 2.87
N VAL A 197 6.09 3.78 3.06
CA VAL A 197 6.00 4.86 4.06
C VAL A 197 6.20 4.30 5.48
N SER A 198 5.63 3.14 5.77
CA SER A 198 5.77 2.48 7.07
C SER A 198 7.17 2.00 7.43
N HIS A 199 8.12 2.05 6.50
CA HIS A 199 9.53 1.81 6.80
C HIS A 199 10.29 3.08 7.16
N VAL A 200 9.80 4.25 6.76
CA VAL A 200 10.47 5.55 6.96
C VAL A 200 9.87 6.38 8.08
N VAL A 201 8.56 6.26 8.35
CA VAL A 201 7.88 6.91 9.47
C VAL A 201 6.84 5.98 10.12
N PRO A 202 6.55 6.13 11.43
CA PRO A 202 5.47 5.39 12.09
C PRO A 202 4.17 5.54 11.31
N SER A 203 3.52 4.42 10.96
CA SER A 203 2.39 4.45 10.02
C SER A 203 1.25 3.50 10.39
N ILE A 204 0.03 3.85 10.01
CA ILE A 204 -1.13 2.94 9.98
C ILE A 204 -1.84 3.01 8.62
N HIS A 205 -2.47 1.91 8.23
CA HIS A 205 -3.27 1.79 7.02
C HIS A 205 -4.49 0.87 7.23
N PRO A 206 -5.39 1.17 8.20
CA PRO A 206 -6.58 0.35 8.43
C PRO A 206 -7.50 0.33 7.22
N GLU A 207 -8.21 -0.78 7.06
CA GLU A 207 -9.31 -0.93 6.12
C GLU A 207 -10.64 -0.60 6.81
N TYR A 208 -11.57 -0.01 6.07
CA TYR A 208 -12.89 0.35 6.61
C TYR A 208 -14.02 0.02 5.64
N PHE A 209 -15.13 -0.41 6.21
CA PHE A 209 -16.34 -0.81 5.49
C PHE A 209 -17.04 0.39 4.86
N ILE A 210 -17.38 0.28 3.58
CA ILE A 210 -18.14 1.32 2.85
C ILE A 210 -19.55 0.91 2.42
N GLY A 211 -20.05 -0.23 2.91
CA GLY A 211 -21.32 -0.79 2.41
C GLY A 211 -21.14 -1.79 1.26
N ALA A 212 -19.91 -2.13 0.89
CA ALA A 212 -19.59 -3.09 -0.17
C ALA A 212 -19.91 -4.53 0.27
N GLN A 213 -20.36 -5.36 -0.67
CA GLN A 213 -20.65 -6.78 -0.43
C GLN A 213 -20.25 -7.59 -1.67
N PHE A 214 -19.87 -8.85 -1.50
CA PHE A 214 -19.55 -9.74 -2.62
C PHE A 214 -20.73 -9.80 -3.63
N PRO A 215 -20.47 -9.75 -4.95
CA PRO A 215 -19.16 -9.73 -5.62
C PRO A 215 -18.56 -8.33 -5.85
N ASN A 216 -19.15 -7.27 -5.27
CA ASN A 216 -18.71 -5.89 -5.42
C ASN A 216 -17.52 -5.59 -4.48
N VAL A 217 -16.35 -6.16 -4.80
CA VAL A 217 -15.09 -5.98 -4.07
C VAL A 217 -14.12 -5.09 -4.85
N ASN A 218 -13.01 -4.65 -4.23
CA ASN A 218 -12.01 -3.81 -4.89
C ASN A 218 -11.61 -4.35 -6.28
N HIS A 219 -11.32 -3.42 -7.20
CA HIS A 219 -11.05 -3.67 -8.62
C HIS A 219 -12.21 -4.27 -9.43
N THR A 220 -13.45 -4.17 -8.94
CA THR A 220 -14.65 -4.51 -9.72
C THR A 220 -15.45 -3.26 -10.14
N PRO A 221 -16.22 -3.34 -11.25
CA PRO A 221 -17.18 -2.27 -11.59
C PRO A 221 -18.20 -2.01 -10.48
N GLY A 222 -18.62 -3.06 -9.77
CA GLY A 222 -19.54 -2.96 -8.65
C GLY A 222 -19.00 -2.11 -7.49
N PHE A 223 -17.72 -2.28 -7.14
CA PHE A 223 -17.09 -1.46 -6.11
C PHE A 223 -16.93 0.00 -6.53
N THR A 224 -16.75 0.28 -7.83
CA THR A 224 -16.78 1.66 -8.34
C THR A 224 -18.12 2.34 -8.02
N ALA A 225 -19.24 1.62 -8.18
CA ALA A 225 -20.56 2.15 -7.85
C ALA A 225 -20.74 2.35 -6.34
N VAL A 226 -20.25 1.42 -5.50
CA VAL A 226 -20.31 1.56 -4.04
C VAL A 226 -19.46 2.73 -3.55
N ALA A 227 -18.23 2.85 -4.04
CA ALA A 227 -17.31 3.93 -3.66
C ALA A 227 -17.78 5.32 -4.10
N GLY A 228 -18.64 5.40 -5.13
CA GLY A 228 -19.30 6.63 -5.56
C GLY A 228 -20.65 6.90 -4.88
N SER A 229 -21.11 6.05 -3.97
CA SER A 229 -22.45 6.15 -3.37
C SER A 229 -22.49 7.10 -2.18
N SER A 230 -23.63 7.76 -1.97
CA SER A 230 -23.87 8.59 -0.77
C SER A 230 -23.80 7.78 0.53
N LYS A 231 -24.08 6.47 0.47
CA LYS A 231 -23.97 5.58 1.65
C LYS A 231 -22.51 5.42 2.10
N ALA A 232 -21.56 5.32 1.17
CA ALA A 232 -20.14 5.24 1.48
C ALA A 232 -19.62 6.49 2.21
N GLN A 233 -20.25 7.65 2.00
CA GLN A 233 -19.86 8.90 2.64
C GLN A 233 -20.11 8.92 4.14
N GLY A 234 -21.20 8.33 4.60
CA GLY A 234 -21.48 8.21 6.04
C GLY A 234 -20.41 7.39 6.78
N TYR A 235 -19.89 6.33 6.16
CA TYR A 235 -18.79 5.54 6.73
C TYR A 235 -17.46 6.30 6.66
N SER A 236 -17.17 6.92 5.52
CA SER A 236 -15.92 7.65 5.28
C SER A 236 -15.76 8.83 6.23
N LEU A 237 -16.84 9.56 6.52
CA LEU A 237 -16.80 10.69 7.46
C LEU A 237 -16.41 10.25 8.89
N LYS A 238 -16.94 9.11 9.36
CA LYS A 238 -16.56 8.56 10.68
C LYS A 238 -15.07 8.23 10.74
N ILE A 239 -14.52 7.69 9.66
CA ILE A 239 -13.10 7.35 9.55
C ILE A 239 -12.22 8.59 9.50
N ALA A 240 -12.62 9.61 8.73
CA ALA A 240 -11.93 10.90 8.71
C ALA A 240 -11.86 11.53 10.11
N GLU A 241 -12.96 11.45 10.87
CA GLU A 241 -13.00 11.91 12.25
C GLU A 241 -12.07 11.10 13.16
N CYS A 242 -12.05 9.76 13.04
CA CYS A 242 -11.09 8.93 13.79
C CYS A 242 -9.63 9.27 13.45
N MET A 243 -9.32 9.53 12.18
CA MET A 243 -7.98 9.97 11.76
C MET A 243 -7.63 11.32 12.40
N ALA A 244 -8.55 12.29 12.38
CA ALA A 244 -8.35 13.61 12.98
C ALA A 244 -8.11 13.51 14.50
N LEU A 245 -8.95 12.76 15.21
CA LEU A 245 -8.81 12.55 16.66
C LEU A 245 -7.49 11.85 17.02
N THR A 246 -7.07 10.87 16.20
CA THR A 246 -5.77 10.20 16.41
C THR A 246 -4.60 11.17 16.22
N VAL A 247 -4.68 12.06 15.22
CA VAL A 247 -3.65 13.10 15.02
C VAL A 247 -3.63 14.08 16.20
N LEU A 248 -4.79 14.52 16.67
CA LEU A 248 -4.89 15.41 17.83
C LEU A 248 -4.31 14.76 19.09
N ASP A 249 -4.61 13.49 19.37
CA ASP A 249 -4.00 12.76 20.48
C ASP A 249 -2.48 12.73 20.38
N LEU A 250 -1.92 12.52 19.19
CA LEU A 250 -0.46 12.53 18.98
C LEU A 250 0.15 13.93 19.18
N MET A 251 -0.58 14.99 18.83
CA MET A 251 -0.13 16.38 19.03
C MET A 251 -0.22 16.82 20.49
N MET A 252 -1.23 16.35 21.22
CA MET A 252 -1.55 16.77 22.58
C MET A 252 -0.89 15.90 23.67
N ASP A 253 -0.49 14.67 23.34
CA ASP A 253 0.20 13.74 24.25
C ASP A 253 1.63 13.41 23.73
N PRO A 254 2.66 14.16 24.19
CA PRO A 254 4.06 13.89 23.84
C PRO A 254 4.55 12.51 24.26
N ASP A 255 4.01 11.92 25.32
CA ASP A 255 4.38 10.58 25.77
C ASP A 255 3.85 9.53 24.81
N LEU A 256 2.63 9.71 24.28
CA LEU A 256 2.07 8.86 23.24
C LEU A 256 2.93 8.92 21.97
N LEU A 257 3.27 10.11 21.48
CA LEU A 257 4.13 10.26 20.30
C LEU A 257 5.50 9.61 20.52
N THR A 258 6.07 9.76 21.71
CA THR A 258 7.34 9.10 22.08
C THR A 258 7.21 7.59 22.04
N LYS A 259 6.12 7.02 22.58
CA LYS A 259 5.86 5.56 22.52
C LYS A 259 5.69 5.06 21.09
N VAL A 260 5.01 5.83 20.24
CA VAL A 260 4.84 5.54 18.80
C VAL A 260 6.20 5.49 18.10
N LYS A 261 7.07 6.48 18.34
CA LYS A 261 8.43 6.53 17.78
C LYS A 261 9.32 5.39 18.29
N ILE A 262 9.27 5.08 19.59
CA ILE A 262 10.04 3.97 20.18
C ILE A 262 9.62 2.63 19.57
N GLU A 263 8.32 2.35 19.42
CA GLU A 263 7.85 1.11 18.78
C GLU A 263 8.37 1.01 17.35
N PHE A 264 8.33 2.12 16.61
CA PHE A 264 8.82 2.20 15.24
C PHE A 264 10.34 1.97 15.14
N GLU A 265 11.15 2.58 16.01
CA GLU A 265 12.60 2.38 16.05
C GLU A 265 13.01 0.98 16.51
N ALA A 266 12.23 0.34 17.37
CA ALA A 266 12.50 -1.01 17.85
C ALA A 266 12.17 -2.11 16.83
N ASN A 267 11.51 -1.80 15.70
CA ASN A 267 11.04 -2.82 14.77
C ASN A 267 12.17 -3.35 13.86
N PRO A 268 12.58 -4.63 13.98
CA PRO A 268 13.72 -5.18 13.25
C PRO A 268 13.44 -5.42 11.76
N ASN A 269 12.17 -5.41 11.35
CA ASN A 269 11.77 -5.66 9.95
C ASN A 269 11.82 -4.39 9.10
N ARG A 270 12.22 -3.25 9.68
CA ARG A 270 12.39 -2.02 8.92
C ARG A 270 13.57 -2.13 7.96
N SER A 271 13.32 -1.82 6.69
CA SER A 271 14.39 -1.62 5.72
C SER A 271 14.92 -0.19 5.85
N TYR A 272 16.23 -0.05 6.04
CA TYR A 272 16.86 1.27 6.10
C TYR A 272 16.81 1.92 4.71
N HIS A 273 15.92 2.90 4.53
CA HIS A 273 15.90 3.73 3.33
C HIS A 273 17.06 4.73 3.37
N LYS A 274 17.64 5.08 2.20
CA LYS A 274 18.84 5.93 2.06
C LYS A 274 18.80 7.28 2.84
N TYR A 275 17.62 7.77 3.21
CA TYR A 275 17.41 9.02 3.96
C TYR A 275 17.40 8.87 5.49
N CYS A 276 17.40 7.65 6.04
CA CYS A 276 17.52 7.44 7.48
C CYS A 276 18.85 7.96 8.07
N ARG A 277 19.83 8.37 7.24
CA ARG A 277 21.11 8.97 7.68
C ARG A 277 21.14 10.50 7.77
N GLN A 278 20.14 11.22 7.25
CA GLN A 278 20.24 12.69 7.17
C GLN A 278 19.64 13.44 8.37
N ALA A 279 18.85 12.80 9.23
CA ALA A 279 18.29 13.39 10.45
C ALA A 279 19.25 13.36 11.67
N GLY A 280 20.56 13.33 11.42
CA GLY A 280 21.59 13.16 12.46
C GLY A 280 22.91 13.81 12.09
N LYS A 281 22.89 15.11 11.81
CA LYS A 281 24.04 16.02 11.91
C LYS A 281 23.57 17.40 12.33
#